data_AF-A0A7S1VBL0-F1
#
_entry.id   AF-A0A7S1VBL0-F1
#
_cell.length_a   1.000
_cell.length_b   1.000
_cell.length_c   1.000
_cell.angle_alpha   90.00
_cell.angle_beta   90.00
_cell.angle_gamma   90.00
#
_symmetry.space_group_name_H-M   'P 1'
#
loop_
_entity.id
_entity.type
_entity.pdbx_description
1 polymer ?
#
loop_
_entity_poly.entity_id
_entity_poly.type
_entity_poly.pdbx_seq_one_letter_code
_entity_poly.pdbx_strand_id
1 'polypeptide(L)'
;GDGVSGDGAGIMTQIPWKLFDEFRSDNCPQPGVGQVFLPRDESRQEEVKDLIEQVCRANELDFMGWRKVPVDPSVLGENARNAMPSIWQFFVKAPARLKESDSTRDGFERTLYLVRRRFDAERRLRGIVWDDD
;
A
#
# COMPACT_ATOMS: atom_id res chain seq x y z
N GLY A 1 8.74 -28.00 -9.11
CA GLY A 1 9.40 -26.77 -8.65
C GLY A 1 10.79 -26.72 -9.22
N ASP A 2 11.24 -25.56 -9.67
CA ASP A 2 12.55 -25.29 -10.31
C ASP A 2 13.72 -25.24 -9.31
N GLY A 3 13.53 -25.64 -8.05
CA GLY A 3 14.57 -25.70 -7.01
C GLY A 3 15.03 -24.33 -6.48
N VAL A 4 14.50 -23.22 -7.03
CA VAL A 4 14.85 -21.85 -6.64
C VAL A 4 13.62 -21.06 -6.18
N SER A 5 12.44 -21.34 -6.75
CA SER A 5 11.19 -20.71 -6.35
C SER A 5 10.66 -21.36 -5.07
N GLY A 6 10.67 -20.61 -3.96
CA GLY A 6 10.02 -20.99 -2.70
C GLY A 6 8.55 -20.60 -2.67
N ASP A 7 7.75 -21.32 -1.87
CA ASP A 7 6.28 -21.13 -1.79
C ASP A 7 5.84 -19.77 -1.20
N GLY A 8 6.77 -19.05 -0.56
CA GLY A 8 6.56 -17.69 -0.03
C GLY A 8 7.30 -17.47 1.29
N ALA A 9 7.87 -16.27 1.47
CA ALA A 9 8.48 -15.84 2.73
C ALA A 9 8.11 -14.38 3.02
N GLY A 10 7.95 -14.02 4.28
CA GLY A 10 7.60 -12.66 4.68
C GLY A 10 7.95 -12.38 6.14
N ILE A 11 8.28 -11.11 6.44
CA ILE A 11 8.54 -10.62 7.78
C ILE A 11 7.72 -9.38 8.05
N MET A 12 7.05 -9.34 9.20
CA MET A 12 6.36 -8.13 9.69
C MET A 12 7.27 -7.41 10.66
N THR A 13 7.48 -6.11 10.43
CA THR A 13 8.30 -5.24 11.27
C THR A 13 7.52 -3.99 11.66
N GLN A 14 8.05 -3.21 12.61
CA GLN A 14 7.59 -1.84 12.79
C GLN A 14 7.94 -0.98 11.58
N ILE A 15 7.16 0.07 11.32
CA ILE A 15 7.39 0.97 10.20
C ILE A 15 8.78 1.62 10.34
N PRO A 16 9.70 1.43 9.37
CA PRO A 16 11.07 1.93 9.46
C PRO A 16 11.13 3.41 9.10
N TRP A 17 10.70 4.29 10.01
CA TRP A 17 10.50 5.72 9.75
C TRP A 17 11.71 6.45 9.12
N LYS A 18 12.94 6.04 9.44
CA LYS A 18 14.16 6.61 8.86
C LYS A 18 14.28 6.42 7.33
N LEU A 19 13.59 5.41 6.77
CA LEU A 19 13.56 5.19 5.31
C LEU A 19 12.55 6.09 4.60
N PHE A 20 11.66 6.76 5.35
CA PHE A 20 10.52 7.51 4.82
C PHE A 20 10.55 8.98 5.21
N ASP A 21 11.74 9.54 5.45
CA ASP A 21 11.88 10.94 5.89
C ASP A 21 11.27 11.94 4.89
N GLU A 22 11.22 11.62 3.60
CA GLU A 22 10.55 12.43 2.58
C GLU A 22 9.03 12.57 2.79
N PHE A 23 8.41 11.62 3.50
CA PHE A 23 6.98 11.63 3.83
C PHE A 23 6.70 12.06 5.27
N ARG A 24 7.73 12.49 6.01
CA ARG A 24 7.61 12.89 7.42
C ARG A 24 7.82 14.38 7.57
N SER A 25 7.16 14.94 8.57
CA SER A 25 7.34 16.34 8.98
C SER A 25 7.05 16.47 10.48
N ASP A 26 7.35 17.61 11.07
CA ASP A 26 7.04 17.87 12.48
C ASP A 26 5.55 17.73 12.79
N ASN A 27 4.68 18.11 11.84
CA ASN A 27 3.23 18.00 11.95
C ASN A 27 2.68 16.62 11.51
N CYS A 28 3.52 15.74 10.98
CA CYS A 28 3.15 14.37 10.60
C CYS A 28 4.36 13.45 10.76
N PRO A 29 4.77 13.13 12.00
CA PRO A 29 5.97 12.34 12.25
C PRO A 29 5.78 10.85 11.94
N GLN A 30 4.52 10.38 11.87
CA GLN A 30 4.15 8.99 11.66
C GLN A 30 2.95 8.88 10.69
N PRO A 31 3.15 9.12 9.37
CA PRO A 31 2.11 8.92 8.38
C PRO A 31 1.70 7.43 8.30
N GLY A 32 0.47 7.17 7.87
CA GLY A 32 0.04 5.81 7.53
C GLY A 32 0.76 5.32 6.27
N VAL A 33 1.15 4.05 6.26
CA VAL A 33 1.83 3.41 5.12
C VAL A 33 0.99 2.26 4.60
N GLY A 34 0.63 2.31 3.32
CA GLY A 34 -0.01 1.21 2.62
C GLY A 34 1.00 0.46 1.75
N GLN A 35 1.24 -0.82 2.04
CA GLN A 35 2.01 -1.72 1.18
C GLN A 35 1.06 -2.40 0.19
N VAL A 36 1.30 -2.26 -1.11
CA VAL A 36 0.44 -2.82 -2.16
C VAL A 36 1.24 -3.52 -3.25
N PHE A 37 0.65 -4.59 -3.76
CA PHE A 37 1.10 -5.27 -4.98
C PHE A 37 0.14 -4.86 -6.07
N LEU A 38 0.64 -4.25 -7.13
CA LEU A 38 -0.13 -3.74 -8.26
C LEU A 38 0.08 -4.61 -9.49
N PRO A 39 -0.88 -4.62 -10.44
CA PRO A 39 -0.67 -5.25 -11.75
C PRO A 39 0.59 -4.71 -12.41
N ARG A 40 1.22 -5.54 -13.23
CA ARG A 40 2.42 -5.14 -14.00
C ARG A 40 2.10 -4.21 -15.16
N ASP A 41 0.93 -4.36 -15.74
CA ASP A 41 0.46 -3.48 -16.81
C ASP A 41 0.25 -2.06 -16.29
N GLU A 42 0.85 -1.07 -16.95
CA GLU A 42 0.88 0.32 -16.47
C GLU A 42 -0.53 0.93 -16.42
N SER A 43 -1.40 0.61 -17.36
CA SER A 43 -2.77 1.15 -17.40
C SER A 43 -3.63 0.61 -16.27
N ARG A 44 -3.57 -0.71 -16.02
CA ARG A 44 -4.23 -1.36 -14.88
C ARG A 44 -3.64 -0.90 -13.55
N GLN A 45 -2.34 -0.66 -13.50
CA GLN A 45 -1.66 -0.11 -12.34
C GLN A 45 -2.22 1.29 -12.00
N GLU A 46 -2.36 2.16 -12.99
CA GLU A 46 -2.90 3.52 -12.81
C GLU A 46 -4.37 3.49 -12.35
N GLU A 47 -5.19 2.63 -12.96
CA GLU A 47 -6.59 2.43 -12.54
C GLU A 47 -6.70 2.03 -11.05
N VAL A 48 -5.86 1.09 -10.60
CA VAL A 48 -5.84 0.65 -9.20
C VAL A 48 -5.34 1.76 -8.27
N LYS A 49 -4.32 2.51 -8.69
CA LYS A 49 -3.79 3.66 -7.92
C LYS A 49 -4.86 4.74 -7.75
N ASP A 50 -5.58 5.08 -8.82
CA ASP A 50 -6.68 6.04 -8.80
C ASP A 50 -7.78 5.60 -7.86
N LEU A 51 -8.15 4.31 -7.88
CA LEU A 51 -9.14 3.78 -6.94
C LEU A 51 -8.66 3.91 -5.48
N ILE A 52 -7.40 3.58 -5.19
CA ILE A 52 -6.84 3.72 -3.84
C ILE A 52 -6.90 5.18 -3.39
N GLU A 53 -6.48 6.12 -4.24
CA GLU A 53 -6.54 7.55 -3.94
C GLU A 53 -7.98 8.03 -3.70
N GLN A 54 -8.93 7.61 -4.54
CA GLN A 54 -10.35 7.91 -4.38
C GLN A 54 -10.88 7.41 -3.03
N VAL A 55 -10.60 6.16 -2.67
CA VAL A 55 -11.05 5.57 -1.40
C VAL A 55 -10.39 6.28 -0.22
N CYS A 56 -9.10 6.61 -0.29
CA CYS A 56 -8.42 7.40 0.75
C CYS A 56 -9.10 8.75 0.95
N ARG A 57 -9.29 9.54 -0.12
CA ARG A 57 -9.94 10.86 -0.06
C ARG A 57 -11.38 10.77 0.44
N ALA A 58 -12.13 9.73 0.03
CA ALA A 58 -13.50 9.48 0.49
C ALA A 58 -13.61 9.13 1.98
N ASN A 59 -12.49 8.81 2.65
CA ASN A 59 -12.41 8.61 4.10
C ASN A 59 -11.65 9.74 4.81
N GLU A 60 -11.46 10.86 4.11
CA GLU A 60 -10.77 12.08 4.55
C GLU A 60 -9.29 11.85 4.92
N LEU A 61 -8.65 10.82 4.36
CA LEU A 61 -7.20 10.67 4.44
C LEU A 61 -6.54 11.64 3.47
N ASP A 62 -5.53 12.36 3.95
CA ASP A 62 -4.68 13.21 3.11
C ASP A 62 -3.64 12.33 2.39
N PHE A 63 -3.84 12.11 1.10
CA PHE A 63 -2.95 11.28 0.29
C PHE A 63 -1.67 12.05 -0.06
N MET A 64 -0.54 11.57 0.45
CA MET A 64 0.75 12.27 0.33
C MET A 64 1.51 11.90 -0.95
N GLY A 65 1.42 10.65 -1.38
CA GLY A 65 2.11 10.20 -2.58
C GLY A 65 2.44 8.71 -2.60
N TRP A 66 3.03 8.32 -3.73
CA TRP A 66 3.46 6.95 -4.04
C TRP A 66 4.98 6.81 -3.92
N ARG A 67 5.43 5.65 -3.47
CA ARG A 67 6.84 5.24 -3.45
C ARG A 67 6.97 3.87 -4.10
N LYS A 68 7.76 3.78 -5.17
CA LYS A 68 8.12 2.48 -5.76
C LYS A 68 9.07 1.77 -4.80
N VAL A 69 8.77 0.53 -4.44
CA VAL A 69 9.65 -0.22 -3.54
C VAL A 69 10.89 -0.67 -4.30
N PRO A 70 12.12 -0.33 -3.85
CA PRO A 70 13.33 -0.83 -4.46
C PRO A 70 13.40 -2.35 -4.31
N VAL A 71 13.57 -3.06 -5.42
CA VAL A 71 13.59 -4.52 -5.51
C VAL A 71 14.72 -4.94 -6.42
N ASP A 72 15.30 -6.11 -6.15
CA ASP A 72 16.27 -6.76 -7.05
C ASP A 72 15.67 -8.06 -7.58
N PRO A 73 15.07 -8.06 -8.79
CA PRO A 73 14.52 -9.27 -9.38
C PRO A 73 15.57 -10.31 -9.77
N SER A 74 16.88 -9.97 -9.75
CA SER A 74 17.97 -10.86 -10.19
C SER A 74 18.05 -12.15 -9.35
N VAL A 75 17.62 -12.08 -8.08
CA VAL A 75 17.67 -13.17 -7.11
C VAL A 75 16.48 -14.15 -7.20
N LEU A 76 15.46 -13.82 -8.01
CA LEU A 76 14.28 -14.66 -8.17
C LEU A 76 14.50 -15.74 -9.23
N GLY A 77 13.94 -16.93 -8.97
CA GLY A 77 13.77 -17.97 -9.99
C GLY A 77 12.84 -17.51 -11.13
N GLU A 78 12.91 -18.16 -12.29
CA GLU A 78 12.18 -17.74 -13.50
C GLU A 78 10.66 -17.66 -13.27
N ASN A 79 10.09 -18.67 -12.61
CA ASN A 79 8.65 -18.69 -12.31
C ASN A 79 8.25 -17.53 -11.38
N ALA A 80 9.00 -17.33 -10.29
CA ALA A 80 8.75 -16.23 -9.35
C ALA A 80 8.92 -14.84 -10.00
N ARG A 81 9.90 -14.69 -10.89
CA ARG A 81 10.09 -13.45 -11.66
C ARG A 81 8.92 -13.20 -12.62
N ASN A 82 8.42 -14.24 -13.29
CA ASN A 82 7.30 -14.14 -14.22
C ASN A 82 5.95 -13.91 -13.52
N ALA A 83 5.84 -14.16 -12.21
CA ALA A 83 4.66 -13.85 -11.40
C ALA A 83 4.85 -12.59 -10.53
N MET A 84 6.01 -11.91 -10.61
CA MET A 84 6.32 -10.78 -9.74
C MET A 84 5.36 -9.60 -9.97
N PRO A 85 4.65 -9.10 -8.94
CA PRO A 85 3.81 -7.93 -9.09
C PRO A 85 4.65 -6.65 -9.08
N SER A 86 4.02 -5.53 -9.45
CA SER A 86 4.59 -4.20 -9.26
C SER A 86 4.44 -3.80 -7.79
N ILE A 87 5.54 -3.73 -7.03
CA ILE A 87 5.48 -3.48 -5.58
C ILE A 87 5.59 -1.99 -5.27
N TRP A 88 4.56 -1.44 -4.61
CA TRP A 88 4.46 -0.03 -4.27
C TRP A 88 4.07 0.19 -2.82
N GLN A 89 4.41 1.38 -2.33
CA GLN A 89 3.94 1.94 -1.09
C GLN A 89 3.21 3.25 -1.35
N PHE A 90 2.22 3.58 -0.52
CA PHE A 90 1.62 4.90 -0.48
C PHE A 90 1.55 5.43 0.94
N PHE A 91 1.51 6.75 1.06
CA PHE A 91 1.54 7.45 2.34
C PHE A 91 0.30 8.32 2.52
N VAL A 92 -0.25 8.32 3.73
CA VAL A 92 -1.45 9.09 4.07
C VAL A 92 -1.31 9.74 5.44
N LYS A 93 -1.82 10.96 5.60
CA LYS A 93 -1.99 11.56 6.93
C LYS A 93 -3.34 11.19 7.52
N ALA A 94 -3.38 11.20 8.86
CA ALA A 94 -4.62 11.02 9.59
C ALA A 94 -5.65 12.10 9.21
N PRO A 95 -6.95 11.77 9.22
CA PRO A 95 -7.98 12.74 8.94
C PRO A 95 -8.00 13.89 9.95
N ALA A 96 -8.29 15.11 9.48
CA ALA A 96 -8.35 16.31 10.32
C ALA A 96 -9.39 16.21 11.45
N ARG A 97 -10.43 15.38 11.30
CA ARG A 97 -11.43 15.12 12.35
C ARG A 97 -10.86 14.40 13.59
N LEU A 98 -9.72 13.73 13.45
CA LEU A 98 -9.05 13.06 14.57
C LEU A 98 -8.17 14.10 15.29
N LYS A 99 -8.58 14.54 16.48
CA LYS A 99 -7.81 15.48 17.33
C LYS A 99 -6.55 14.82 17.87
N GLU A 100 -5.53 15.54 18.34
CA GLU A 100 -4.32 14.92 18.92
C GLU A 100 -4.59 14.38 20.34
N SER A 101 -4.65 13.05 20.50
CA SER A 101 -4.82 12.32 21.77
C SER A 101 -4.39 10.86 21.60
N ASP A 102 -4.28 10.06 22.66
CA ASP A 102 -3.91 8.64 22.50
C ASP A 102 -4.97 7.84 21.73
N SER A 103 -6.26 8.17 21.88
CA SER A 103 -7.37 7.55 21.12
C SER A 103 -7.34 7.87 19.62
N THR A 104 -6.50 8.80 19.20
CA THR A 104 -6.30 9.22 17.81
C THR A 104 -5.54 8.18 17.02
N ARG A 105 -4.56 7.50 17.65
CA ARG A 105 -3.81 6.42 17.00
C ARG A 105 -4.73 5.26 16.67
N ASP A 106 -5.56 4.84 17.62
CA ASP A 106 -6.60 3.83 17.41
C ASP A 106 -7.61 4.27 16.35
N GLY A 107 -8.04 5.53 16.38
CA GLY A 107 -8.94 6.10 15.37
C GLY A 107 -8.33 6.12 13.96
N PHE A 108 -7.02 6.37 13.86
CA PHE A 108 -6.31 6.38 12.59
C PHE A 108 -6.15 4.95 12.05
N GLU A 109 -5.69 4.00 12.88
CA GLU A 109 -5.59 2.58 12.52
C GLU A 109 -6.95 2.01 12.07
N ARG A 110 -8.02 2.36 12.78
CA ARG A 110 -9.39 1.99 12.40
C ARG A 110 -9.77 2.58 11.05
N THR A 111 -9.41 3.82 10.77
CA THR A 111 -9.68 4.46 9.46
C THR A 111 -8.92 3.75 8.33
N LEU A 112 -7.64 3.41 8.55
CA LEU A 112 -6.83 2.65 7.59
C LEU A 112 -7.42 1.26 7.31
N TYR A 113 -7.90 0.57 8.35
CA TYR A 113 -8.59 -0.71 8.21
C TYR A 113 -9.87 -0.59 7.36
N LEU A 114 -10.69 0.44 7.60
CA LEU A 114 -11.90 0.69 6.82
C LEU A 114 -11.58 1.01 5.36
N VAL A 115 -10.54 1.80 5.09
CA VAL A 115 -10.06 2.10 3.75
C VAL A 115 -9.64 0.83 3.02
N ARG A 116 -8.85 -0.05 3.66
CA ARG A 116 -8.46 -1.34 3.08
C ARG A 116 -9.69 -2.18 2.70
N ARG A 117 -10.70 -2.26 3.58
CA ARG A 117 -11.93 -3.01 3.33
C ARG A 117 -12.78 -2.41 2.22
N ARG A 118 -12.91 -1.09 2.20
CA ARG A 118 -13.68 -0.37 1.19
C ARG A 118 -13.04 -0.48 -0.17
N PHE A 119 -11.70 -0.38 -0.24
CA PHE A 119 -10.95 -0.62 -1.47
C PHE A 119 -11.25 -2.00 -2.04
N ASP A 120 -11.16 -3.07 -1.23
CA ASP A 120 -11.44 -4.43 -1.70
C ASP A 120 -12.90 -4.59 -2.20
N ALA A 121 -13.86 -3.97 -1.52
CA ALA A 121 -15.25 -3.97 -1.97
C ALA A 121 -15.45 -3.21 -3.30
N GLU A 122 -14.90 -2.00 -3.42
CA GLU A 122 -15.02 -1.19 -4.63
C GLU A 122 -14.28 -1.82 -5.82
N ARG A 123 -13.11 -2.42 -5.59
CA ARG A 123 -12.34 -3.17 -6.60
C ARG A 123 -13.20 -4.26 -7.23
N ARG A 124 -13.86 -5.07 -6.40
CA ARG A 124 -14.75 -6.16 -6.86
C ARG A 124 -15.95 -5.63 -7.64
N LEU A 125 -16.56 -4.53 -7.19
CA LEU A 125 -17.68 -3.90 -7.90
C LEU A 125 -17.29 -3.35 -9.28
N ARG A 126 -16.07 -2.82 -9.40
CA ARG A 126 -15.53 -2.31 -10.68
C ARG A 126 -14.97 -3.40 -11.59
N GLY A 127 -14.89 -4.65 -11.12
CA GLY A 127 -14.34 -5.76 -11.90
C GLY A 127 -12.82 -5.65 -12.14
N ILE A 128 -12.10 -4.91 -11.30
CA ILE A 128 -10.64 -4.77 -11.41
C ILE A 128 -10.00 -6.09 -10.97
N VAL A 129 -9.32 -6.77 -11.89
CA VAL A 129 -8.69 -8.08 -11.71
C VAL A 129 -7.21 -7.89 -11.36
N TRP A 130 -6.62 -8.73 -10.50
CA TRP A 130 -5.16 -8.79 -10.29
C TRP A 130 -4.47 -9.60 -11.40
N ASP A 131 -3.13 -9.71 -11.37
CA ASP A 131 -2.43 -10.61 -12.31
C ASP A 131 -2.57 -12.09 -11.92
N ASP A 132 -2.90 -12.37 -10.67
CA ASP A 132 -3.03 -13.72 -10.10
C ASP A 132 -4.49 -14.15 -9.83
N ASP A 133 -5.47 -13.28 -10.14
CA ASP A 133 -6.92 -13.59 -10.06
C ASP A 133 -7.36 -14.41 -11.30
#